data_AF-A0A0D7WTZ2-F1
#
_entry.id   AF-A0A0D7WTZ2-F1
#
_cell.length_a   1.000
_cell.length_b   1.000
_cell.length_c   1.000
_cell.angle_alpha   90.00
_cell.angle_beta   90.00
_cell.angle_gamma   90.00
#
_symmetry.space_group_name_H-M   'P 1'
#
loop_
_entity.id
_entity.type
_entity.pdbx_description
1 polymer ?
#
loop_
_entity_poly.entity_id
_entity_poly.type
_entity_poly.pdbx_seq_one_letter_code
_entity_poly.pdbx_strand_id
1 'polypeptide(L)'
;MANTNNQLQAIQEEVVVGNYTQKHLDTLKSTIAKGTSNEQFALFVQTCVRTGLDPFLNQIFCIVYNGKDGPVMSMQIAVEGIVALAKKHPQYKGFIASEIRANDHFTAKMHSGEVEHEPDVMNPGETVGAYCIAYRDDAPNILVIVRRDQVEHLIKGRNGQMWKDYFDDMIVKHAIKRAFKRQYGIEVSEDEPTSANPSIDNVSPYERRDITAESDAAAAAAAKQGNQPLPDGSPEQAPTPVEQALADMKSKFKQLGITERDDQRAYIQEHAKPKADAPTLAELKGLLKIMDMHLAEKAAQEQANDELPI
;
A
#
# COMPACT_ATOMS: atom_id res chain seq x y z
N MET A 1 -18.93 16.71 69.12
CA MET A 1 -19.60 16.53 67.82
C MET A 1 -18.54 16.68 66.74
N ALA A 2 -18.18 15.59 66.07
CA ALA A 2 -17.12 15.58 65.07
C ALA A 2 -17.72 15.84 63.68
N ASN A 3 -17.24 16.89 63.00
CA ASN A 3 -17.61 17.20 61.63
C ASN A 3 -17.02 16.13 60.69
N THR A 4 -17.87 15.26 60.18
CA THR A 4 -17.51 14.34 59.10
C THR A 4 -17.54 15.10 57.78
N ASN A 5 -16.36 15.52 57.33
CA ASN A 5 -16.18 16.21 56.06
C ASN A 5 -16.29 15.18 54.93
N ASN A 6 -17.51 14.99 54.42
CA ASN A 6 -17.79 14.06 53.32
C ASN A 6 -17.43 14.76 51.99
N GLN A 7 -16.15 14.75 51.62
CA GLN A 7 -15.72 15.16 50.28
C GLN A 7 -16.15 14.07 49.30
N LEU A 8 -17.28 14.31 48.64
CA LEU A 8 -17.63 13.65 47.38
C LEU A 8 -16.52 13.96 46.37
N GLN A 9 -15.67 12.98 46.07
CA GLN A 9 -14.74 13.07 44.95
C GLN A 9 -15.59 13.21 43.68
N ALA A 10 -15.41 14.33 42.97
CA ALA A 10 -16.04 14.55 41.67
C ALA A 10 -15.60 13.41 40.74
N ILE A 11 -16.55 12.58 40.34
CA ILE A 11 -16.35 11.60 39.26
C ILE A 11 -16.18 12.44 37.99
N GLN A 12 -14.93 12.69 37.61
CA GLN A 12 -14.64 13.26 36.30
C GLN A 12 -14.97 12.15 35.29
N GLU A 13 -16.11 12.28 34.60
CA GLU A 13 -16.40 11.52 33.39
C GLU A 13 -15.36 11.89 32.34
N GLU A 14 -14.21 11.21 32.39
CA GLU A 14 -13.15 11.39 31.41
C GLU A 14 -13.60 10.72 30.12
N VAL A 15 -13.76 11.50 29.06
CA VAL A 15 -14.13 10.96 27.73
C VAL A 15 -13.02 10.01 27.29
N VAL A 16 -13.35 8.72 27.23
CA VAL A 16 -12.40 7.69 26.82
C VAL A 16 -12.49 7.51 25.31
N VAL A 17 -11.41 7.78 24.58
CA VAL A 17 -11.27 7.43 23.17
C VAL A 17 -10.63 6.05 23.09
N GLY A 18 -11.46 5.01 22.96
CA GLY A 18 -11.00 3.61 23.03
C GLY A 18 -10.51 3.26 24.44
N ASN A 19 -9.19 3.17 24.63
CA ASN A 19 -8.53 2.95 25.92
C ASN A 19 -7.76 4.18 26.43
N TYR A 20 -7.85 5.32 25.73
CA TYR A 20 -7.11 6.54 26.09
C TYR A 20 -7.99 7.51 26.87
N THR A 21 -7.49 7.91 28.03
CA THR A 21 -8.00 9.03 28.81
C THR A 21 -7.53 10.36 28.21
N GLN A 22 -8.12 11.49 28.61
CA GLN A 22 -7.68 12.80 28.12
C GLN A 22 -6.21 13.05 28.46
N LYS A 23 -5.78 12.67 29.67
CA LYS A 23 -4.38 12.77 30.08
C LYS A 23 -3.43 11.92 29.22
N HIS A 24 -3.88 10.73 28.78
CA HIS A 24 -3.10 9.91 27.85
C HIS A 24 -2.95 10.59 26.49
N LEU A 25 -4.03 11.19 25.96
CA LEU A 25 -4.00 11.90 24.69
C LEU A 25 -3.05 13.11 24.73
N ASP A 26 -3.08 13.90 25.80
CA ASP A 26 -2.19 15.06 25.97
C ASP A 26 -0.71 14.62 26.06
N THR A 27 -0.45 13.52 26.75
CA THR A 27 0.88 12.92 26.85
C THR A 27 1.35 12.40 25.50
N LEU A 28 0.50 11.67 24.76
CA LEU A 28 0.81 11.18 23.41
C LEU A 28 1.17 12.33 22.47
N LYS A 29 0.36 13.39 22.46
CA LYS A 29 0.58 14.54 21.58
C LYS A 29 1.85 15.33 21.90
N SER A 30 2.19 15.46 23.18
CA SER A 30 3.38 16.19 23.62
C SER A 30 4.69 15.39 23.50
N THR A 31 4.61 14.06 23.44
CA THR A 31 5.79 13.16 23.44
C THR A 31 5.93 12.37 22.14
N ILE A 32 5.08 11.36 21.94
CA ILE A 32 5.20 10.36 20.86
C ILE A 32 4.77 10.92 19.51
N ALA A 33 3.69 11.68 19.45
CA ALA A 33 3.13 12.29 18.25
C ALA A 33 3.46 13.79 18.15
N LYS A 34 4.67 14.17 18.55
CA LYS A 34 5.09 15.57 18.56
C LYS A 34 5.13 16.15 17.14
N GLY A 35 4.55 17.34 16.98
CA GLY A 35 4.57 18.08 15.71
C GLY A 35 3.38 17.79 14.78
N THR A 36 2.46 16.91 15.16
CA THR A 36 1.23 16.66 14.40
C THR A 36 0.23 17.82 14.52
N SER A 37 -0.50 18.11 13.45
CA SER A 37 -1.75 18.88 13.52
C SER A 37 -2.81 18.16 14.36
N ASN A 38 -3.94 18.82 14.65
CA ASN A 38 -5.04 18.19 15.37
C ASN A 38 -5.64 17.01 14.58
N GLU A 39 -5.76 17.17 13.26
CA GLU A 39 -6.30 16.18 12.34
C GLU A 39 -5.34 14.98 12.19
N GLN A 40 -4.05 15.27 12.06
CA GLN A 40 -2.99 14.25 12.02
C GLN A 40 -2.96 13.44 13.33
N PHE A 41 -3.02 14.13 14.48
CA PHE A 41 -3.08 13.47 15.78
C PHE A 41 -4.33 12.58 15.92
N ALA A 42 -5.49 13.09 15.51
CA ALA A 42 -6.74 12.33 15.54
C ALA A 42 -6.66 11.07 14.66
N LEU A 43 -6.08 11.18 13.45
CA LEU A 43 -5.85 10.04 12.57
C LEU A 43 -4.92 8.99 13.19
N PHE A 44 -3.84 9.43 13.84
CA PHE A 44 -2.92 8.54 14.54
C PHE A 44 -3.62 7.79 15.69
N VAL A 45 -4.33 8.52 16.55
CA VAL A 45 -5.08 7.92 17.67
C VAL A 45 -6.14 6.94 17.17
N GLN A 46 -6.90 7.30 16.13
CA GLN A 46 -7.91 6.42 15.53
C GLN A 46 -7.27 5.15 14.96
N THR A 47 -6.09 5.25 14.37
CA THR A 47 -5.33 4.10 13.87
C THR A 47 -4.90 3.19 15.01
N CYS A 48 -4.37 3.73 16.10
CA CYS A 48 -4.00 2.96 17.30
C CYS A 48 -5.22 2.23 17.89
N VAL A 49 -6.35 2.92 18.04
CA VAL A 49 -7.59 2.33 18.58
C VAL A 49 -8.14 1.23 17.66
N ARG A 50 -8.20 1.47 16.35
CA ARG A 50 -8.77 0.51 15.38
C ARG A 50 -7.93 -0.76 15.25
N THR A 51 -6.61 -0.62 15.25
CA THR A 51 -5.67 -1.76 15.13
C THR A 51 -5.43 -2.44 16.48
N GLY A 52 -5.62 -1.70 17.57
CA GLY A 52 -5.22 -2.09 18.91
C GLY A 52 -3.69 -2.19 19.05
N LEU A 53 -2.96 -1.34 18.32
CA LEU A 53 -1.52 -1.11 18.49
C LEU A 53 -1.30 -0.07 19.60
N ASP A 54 -0.34 -0.32 20.47
CA ASP A 54 -0.02 0.57 21.59
C ASP A 54 1.25 1.41 21.33
N PRO A 55 1.12 2.74 21.17
CA PRO A 55 2.26 3.63 20.99
C PRO A 55 3.15 3.74 22.25
N PHE A 56 2.63 3.49 23.46
CA PHE A 56 3.44 3.50 24.69
C PHE A 56 4.34 2.27 24.80
N LEU A 57 3.98 1.17 24.13
CA LEU A 57 4.79 -0.04 24.02
C LEU A 57 5.68 -0.04 22.77
N ASN A 58 5.84 1.12 22.12
CA ASN A 58 6.59 1.26 20.88
C ASN A 58 6.11 0.31 19.76
N GLN A 59 4.81 -0.03 19.74
CA GLN A 59 4.27 -0.90 18.69
C GLN A 59 3.98 -0.13 17.40
N ILE A 60 3.75 1.17 17.50
CA ILE A 60 3.52 2.08 16.38
C ILE A 60 4.14 3.45 16.70
N PHE A 61 4.77 4.04 15.70
CA PHE A 61 5.42 5.34 15.77
C PHE A 61 4.69 6.35 14.88
N CYS A 62 4.62 7.59 15.36
CA CYS A 62 4.15 8.74 14.62
C CYS A 62 5.32 9.68 14.40
N ILE A 63 5.79 9.82 13.15
CA ILE A 63 6.95 10.63 12.82
C ILE A 63 6.50 11.75 11.89
N VAL A 64 6.76 12.99 12.29
CA VAL A 64 6.49 14.17 11.46
C VAL A 64 7.79 14.64 10.82
N TYR A 65 7.81 14.67 9.50
CA TYR A 65 8.92 15.16 8.70
C TYR A 65 8.61 16.55 8.16
N ASN A 66 9.61 17.43 8.08
CA ASN A 66 9.48 18.65 7.32
C ASN A 66 9.67 18.32 5.83
N GLY A 67 8.57 18.32 5.08
CA GLY A 67 8.54 18.24 3.63
C GLY A 67 8.71 19.61 2.98
N LYS A 68 8.71 19.64 1.64
CA LYS A 68 8.75 20.91 0.87
C LYS A 68 7.50 21.76 1.12
N ASP A 69 6.35 21.11 1.24
CA ASP A 69 5.03 21.75 1.41
C ASP A 69 4.58 21.82 2.88
N GLY A 70 5.50 21.59 3.81
CA GLY A 70 5.25 21.64 5.25
C GLY A 70 5.35 20.28 5.97
N PRO A 71 4.86 20.18 7.21
CA PRO A 71 4.96 18.97 8.02
C PRO A 71 4.11 17.81 7.45
N VAL A 72 4.78 16.71 7.13
CA VAL A 72 4.16 15.46 6.66
C VAL A 72 4.27 14.41 7.77
N MET A 73 3.13 13.93 8.26
CA MET A 73 3.06 12.83 9.21
C MET A 73 3.20 11.49 8.50
N SER A 74 4.00 10.58 9.06
CA SER A 74 4.15 9.19 8.65
C SER A 74 3.93 8.28 9.85
N MET A 75 3.13 7.24 9.66
CA MET A 75 2.91 6.19 10.66
C MET A 75 3.74 4.97 10.29
N GLN A 76 4.48 4.44 11.26
CA GLN A 76 5.34 3.27 11.07
C GLN A 76 5.06 2.26 12.17
N ILE A 77 4.80 1.00 11.83
CA ILE A 77 4.61 -0.05 12.82
C ILE A 77 5.97 -0.64 13.17
N ALA A 78 6.21 -0.89 14.44
CA ALA A 78 7.37 -1.66 14.86
C ALA A 78 7.20 -3.14 14.55
N VAL A 79 8.29 -3.91 14.55
CA VAL A 79 8.18 -5.37 14.42
C VAL A 79 7.41 -5.96 15.60
N GLU A 80 7.62 -5.41 16.79
CA GLU A 80 6.91 -5.74 18.01
C GLU A 80 5.40 -5.52 17.85
N GLY A 81 4.98 -4.47 17.15
CA GLY A 81 3.57 -4.21 16.84
C GLY A 81 2.98 -5.23 15.89
N ILE A 82 3.69 -5.57 14.81
CA ILE A 82 3.25 -6.59 13.86
C ILE A 82 3.15 -7.97 14.55
N VAL A 83 4.12 -8.34 15.38
CA VAL A 83 4.09 -9.59 16.15
C VAL A 83 2.95 -9.58 17.17
N ALA A 84 2.69 -8.45 17.85
CA ALA A 84 1.57 -8.31 18.77
C ALA A 84 0.21 -8.49 18.08
N LEU A 85 0.04 -7.95 16.87
CA LEU A 85 -1.15 -8.17 16.06
C LEU A 85 -1.32 -9.62 15.65
N ALA A 86 -0.25 -10.27 15.18
CA ALA A 86 -0.31 -11.68 14.80
C ALA A 86 -0.62 -12.60 15.99
N LYS A 87 -0.10 -12.30 17.19
CA LYS A 87 -0.41 -13.05 18.42
C LYS A 87 -1.90 -13.04 18.80
N LYS A 88 -2.70 -12.08 18.29
CA LYS A 88 -4.15 -12.05 18.48
C LYS A 88 -4.86 -13.09 17.58
N HIS A 89 -4.19 -13.60 16.56
CA HIS A 89 -4.76 -14.60 15.66
C HIS A 89 -4.87 -15.97 16.37
N PRO A 90 -6.04 -16.64 16.35
CA PRO A 90 -6.25 -17.89 17.10
C PRO A 90 -5.29 -19.03 16.74
N GLN A 91 -4.79 -19.04 15.50
CA GLN A 91 -3.89 -20.08 14.99
C GLN A 91 -2.42 -19.64 14.96
N TYR A 92 -2.04 -18.58 15.68
CA TYR A 92 -0.65 -18.13 15.77
C TYR A 92 0.24 -19.22 16.36
N LYS A 93 1.30 -19.60 15.65
CA LYS A 93 2.24 -20.65 16.08
C LYS A 93 3.69 -20.14 16.25
N GLY A 94 3.90 -18.83 16.18
CA GLY A 94 5.24 -18.26 16.28
C GLY A 94 5.92 -18.07 14.94
N PHE A 95 7.22 -17.85 15.02
CA PHE A 95 8.09 -17.66 13.86
C PHE A 95 9.54 -17.95 14.22
N ILE A 96 10.36 -18.19 13.20
CA ILE A 96 11.82 -18.16 13.30
C ILE A 96 12.30 -17.05 12.36
N ALA A 97 13.29 -16.27 12.79
CA ALA A 97 13.95 -15.31 11.92
C ALA A 97 15.42 -15.22 12.31
N SER A 98 16.28 -15.06 11.31
CA SER A 98 17.72 -14.93 11.47
C SER A 98 18.30 -14.20 10.28
N GLU A 99 19.41 -13.51 10.48
CA GLU A 99 20.25 -13.08 9.39
C GLU A 99 20.96 -14.28 8.73
N ILE A 100 21.39 -14.09 7.49
CA ILE A 100 22.17 -15.04 6.71
C ILE A 100 23.51 -14.36 6.43
N ARG A 101 24.60 -14.98 6.85
CA ARG A 101 25.96 -14.48 6.68
C ARG A 101 26.67 -15.23 5.56
N ALA A 102 27.71 -14.60 5.01
CA ALA A 102 28.41 -15.06 3.82
C ALA A 102 29.02 -16.47 3.97
N ASN A 103 29.42 -16.85 5.19
CA ASN A 103 30.06 -18.13 5.46
C ASN A 103 29.09 -19.18 6.04
N ASP A 104 27.81 -18.84 6.21
CA ASP A 104 26.82 -19.78 6.75
C ASP A 104 26.47 -20.85 5.71
N HIS A 105 26.20 -22.08 6.18
CA HIS A 105 25.53 -23.08 5.34
C HIS A 105 24.03 -22.80 5.37
N PHE A 106 23.50 -22.27 4.28
CA PHE A 106 22.09 -21.91 4.16
C PHE A 106 21.45 -22.54 2.92
N THR A 107 20.41 -23.35 3.13
CA THR A 107 19.54 -23.86 2.06
C THR A 107 18.07 -23.65 2.41
N ALA A 108 17.24 -23.40 1.40
CA ALA A 108 15.83 -23.10 1.61
C ALA A 108 14.95 -23.68 0.50
N LYS A 109 13.85 -24.31 0.88
CA LYS A 109 12.81 -24.77 -0.04
C LYS A 109 11.64 -23.80 -0.01
N MET A 110 11.65 -22.86 -0.95
CA MET A 110 10.70 -21.75 -0.98
C MET A 110 9.23 -22.19 -1.05
N HIS A 111 8.94 -23.35 -1.66
CA HIS A 111 7.57 -23.84 -1.82
C HIS A 111 7.00 -24.48 -0.54
N SER A 112 7.83 -25.07 0.32
CA SER A 112 7.39 -25.73 1.56
C SER A 112 7.68 -24.92 2.82
N GLY A 113 8.49 -23.86 2.70
CA GLY A 113 8.88 -23.03 3.84
C GLY A 113 9.87 -23.73 4.78
N GLU A 114 10.59 -24.74 4.29
CA GLU A 114 11.67 -25.41 5.02
C GLU A 114 12.99 -24.66 4.81
N VAL A 115 13.76 -24.51 5.90
CA VAL A 115 15.09 -23.89 5.90
C VAL A 115 16.04 -24.79 6.68
N GLU A 116 17.23 -24.98 6.13
CA GLU A 116 18.39 -25.53 6.81
C GLU A 116 19.41 -24.40 6.93
N HIS A 117 19.74 -24.02 8.17
CA HIS A 117 20.65 -22.92 8.46
C HIS A 117 21.64 -23.36 9.53
N GLU A 118 22.91 -23.49 9.16
CA GLU A 118 24.02 -23.75 10.06
C GLU A 118 24.98 -22.55 10.03
N PRO A 119 24.89 -21.64 11.02
CA PRO A 119 25.74 -20.46 11.07
C PRO A 119 27.19 -20.79 11.42
N ASP A 120 28.16 -20.15 10.74
CA ASP A 120 29.55 -20.16 11.21
C ASP A 120 29.69 -19.13 12.34
N VAL A 121 29.44 -19.56 13.57
CA VAL A 121 29.46 -18.70 14.76
C VAL A 121 30.83 -18.04 14.98
N MET A 122 31.92 -18.68 14.54
CA MET A 122 33.27 -18.18 14.80
C MET A 122 33.74 -17.25 13.69
N ASN A 123 33.32 -17.49 12.43
CA ASN A 123 33.68 -16.68 11.27
C ASN A 123 32.47 -16.47 10.36
N PRO A 124 31.46 -15.69 10.77
CA PRO A 124 30.21 -15.55 10.01
C PRO A 124 30.39 -14.87 8.64
N GLY A 125 31.35 -13.95 8.54
CA GLY A 125 31.49 -13.08 7.37
C GLY A 125 30.44 -11.95 7.36
N GLU A 126 30.24 -11.32 6.20
CA GLU A 126 29.28 -10.23 6.07
C GLU A 126 27.84 -10.74 5.94
N THR A 127 26.86 -9.91 6.31
CA THR A 127 25.45 -10.25 6.17
C THR A 127 25.01 -10.11 4.72
N VAL A 128 24.60 -11.23 4.13
CA VAL A 128 24.14 -11.32 2.73
C VAL A 128 22.62 -11.28 2.60
N GLY A 129 21.91 -11.55 3.70
CA GLY A 129 20.45 -11.51 3.74
C GLY A 129 19.89 -11.77 5.13
N ALA A 130 18.57 -11.98 5.20
CA ALA A 130 17.87 -12.53 6.34
C ALA A 130 16.65 -13.30 5.88
N TYR A 131 16.14 -14.17 6.74
CA TYR A 131 14.90 -14.88 6.50
C TYR A 131 13.97 -14.81 7.71
N CYS A 132 12.68 -15.03 7.45
CA CYS A 132 11.68 -15.27 8.47
C CYS A 132 10.71 -16.35 8.00
N ILE A 133 10.46 -17.35 8.84
CA ILE A 133 9.43 -18.37 8.67
C ILE A 133 8.33 -18.05 9.67
N ALA A 134 7.15 -17.66 9.19
CA ALA A 134 5.97 -17.48 10.02
C ALA A 134 5.13 -18.77 10.02
N TYR A 135 4.68 -19.19 11.19
CA TYR A 135 3.93 -20.44 11.38
C TYR A 135 2.47 -20.17 11.74
N ARG A 136 1.54 -20.89 11.11
CA ARG A 136 0.11 -20.86 11.45
C ARG A 136 -0.48 -22.25 11.34
N ASP A 137 -1.34 -22.64 12.27
CA ASP A 137 -1.83 -24.03 12.32
C ASP A 137 -2.77 -24.43 11.16
N ASP A 138 -3.42 -23.47 10.51
CA ASP A 138 -4.39 -23.71 9.44
C ASP A 138 -3.87 -23.39 8.03
N ALA A 139 -2.58 -23.10 7.89
CA ALA A 139 -1.99 -22.69 6.63
C ALA A 139 -0.54 -23.17 6.49
N PRO A 140 -0.02 -23.26 5.25
CA PRO A 140 1.38 -23.53 5.03
C PRO A 140 2.27 -22.47 5.70
N ASN A 141 3.48 -22.89 6.05
CA ASN A 141 4.51 -21.99 6.57
C ASN A 141 4.88 -20.96 5.49
N ILE A 142 4.86 -19.68 5.85
CA ILE A 142 5.32 -18.63 4.95
C ILE A 142 6.78 -18.31 5.27
N LEU A 143 7.66 -18.71 4.35
CA LEU A 143 9.05 -18.28 4.32
C LEU A 143 9.20 -17.01 3.48
N VAL A 144 9.85 -16.01 4.07
CA VAL A 144 10.34 -14.83 3.36
C VAL A 144 11.84 -14.75 3.52
N ILE A 145 12.54 -14.52 2.41
CA ILE A 145 13.96 -14.21 2.39
C ILE A 145 14.12 -12.79 1.83
N VAL A 146 14.88 -11.96 2.54
CA VAL A 146 15.26 -10.60 2.13
C VAL A 146 16.77 -10.61 1.91
N ARG A 147 17.19 -10.32 0.69
CA ARG A 147 18.62 -10.23 0.35
C ARG A 147 19.13 -8.81 0.51
N ARG A 148 20.44 -8.67 0.72
CA ARG A 148 21.11 -7.37 0.85
C ARG A 148 20.86 -6.44 -0.33
N ASP A 149 20.84 -6.95 -1.56
CA ASP A 149 20.58 -6.16 -2.79
C ASP A 149 19.19 -5.51 -2.77
N GLN A 150 18.19 -6.15 -2.15
CA GLN A 150 16.82 -5.62 -2.09
C GLN A 150 16.69 -4.41 -1.16
N VAL A 151 17.59 -4.24 -0.19
CA VAL A 151 17.56 -3.18 0.82
C VAL A 151 18.65 -2.13 0.64
N GLU A 152 19.43 -2.21 -0.44
CA GLU A 152 20.58 -1.32 -0.68
C GLU A 152 20.17 0.17 -0.75
N HIS A 153 19.00 0.46 -1.29
CA HIS A 153 18.44 1.82 -1.34
C HIS A 153 18.18 2.40 0.06
N LEU A 154 17.92 1.57 1.07
CA LEU A 154 17.68 2.01 2.45
C LEU A 154 19.00 2.35 3.17
N ILE A 155 20.08 1.66 2.81
CA ILE A 155 21.45 1.95 3.27
C ILE A 155 21.95 3.30 2.70
N LYS A 156 21.53 3.64 1.48
CA LYS A 156 21.86 4.91 0.81
C LYS A 156 20.85 6.04 1.10
N GLY A 157 19.74 5.71 1.75
CA GLY A 157 18.61 6.61 1.97
C GLY A 157 18.76 7.53 3.18
N ARG A 158 17.67 8.23 3.51
CA ARG A 158 17.60 9.19 4.62
C ARG A 158 17.99 8.60 5.98
N ASN A 159 17.73 7.31 6.20
CA ASN A 159 18.07 6.60 7.43
C ASN A 159 19.33 5.72 7.28
N GLY A 160 20.20 6.02 6.31
CA GLY A 160 21.31 5.16 5.92
C GLY A 160 22.31 4.85 7.03
N GLN A 161 22.53 5.78 7.98
CA GLN A 161 23.44 5.55 9.11
C GLN A 161 22.92 4.45 10.05
N MET A 162 21.63 4.47 10.39
CA MET A 162 21.00 3.43 11.21
C MET A 162 21.11 2.05 10.53
N TRP A 163 20.94 2.01 9.21
CA TRP A 163 21.11 0.78 8.44
C TRP A 163 22.54 0.27 8.38
N LYS A 164 23.56 1.15 8.49
CA LYS A 164 24.96 0.73 8.53
C LYS A 164 25.35 0.20 9.91
N ASP A 165 24.90 0.89 10.96
CA ASP A 165 25.27 0.55 12.34
C ASP A 165 24.52 -0.69 12.86
N TYR A 166 23.28 -0.90 12.39
CA TYR A 166 22.40 -1.98 12.86
C TYR A 166 21.86 -2.83 11.70
N PHE A 167 22.70 -3.09 10.69
CA PHE A 167 22.24 -3.74 9.45
C PHE A 167 21.51 -5.07 9.70
N ASP A 168 22.05 -5.92 10.56
CA ASP A 168 21.54 -7.26 10.84
C ASP A 168 20.13 -7.21 11.45
N ASP A 169 19.97 -6.41 12.50
CA ASP A 169 18.67 -6.19 13.12
C ASP A 169 17.67 -5.59 12.12
N MET A 170 18.12 -4.65 11.28
CA MET A 170 17.25 -3.98 10.32
C MET A 170 16.76 -4.94 9.23
N ILE A 171 17.64 -5.74 8.63
CA ILE A 171 17.26 -6.67 7.57
C ILE A 171 16.40 -7.83 8.12
N VAL A 172 16.68 -8.33 9.33
CA VAL A 172 15.84 -9.31 10.02
C VAL A 172 14.45 -8.75 10.30
N LYS A 173 14.36 -7.51 10.80
CA LYS A 173 13.08 -6.83 11.00
C LYS A 173 12.27 -6.74 9.71
N HIS A 174 12.90 -6.47 8.57
CA HIS A 174 12.21 -6.43 7.27
C HIS A 174 11.69 -7.81 6.85
N ALA A 175 12.46 -8.87 7.08
CA ALA A 175 12.01 -10.24 6.82
C ALA A 175 10.78 -10.59 7.68
N ILE A 176 10.81 -10.27 8.98
CA ILE A 176 9.68 -10.49 9.89
C ILE A 176 8.45 -9.73 9.43
N LYS A 177 8.56 -8.43 9.16
CA LYS A 177 7.43 -7.62 8.68
C LYS A 177 6.77 -8.25 7.45
N ARG A 178 7.58 -8.57 6.43
CA ARG A 178 7.08 -9.15 5.17
C ARG A 178 6.44 -10.53 5.37
N ALA A 179 7.03 -11.39 6.20
CA ALA A 179 6.47 -12.72 6.49
C ALA A 179 5.12 -12.60 7.20
N PHE A 180 5.00 -11.70 8.18
CA PHE A 180 3.79 -11.53 8.96
C PHE A 180 2.66 -10.85 8.18
N LYS A 181 2.98 -9.85 7.35
CA LYS A 181 2.02 -9.25 6.40
C LYS A 181 1.40 -10.34 5.51
N ARG A 182 2.20 -11.27 5.00
CA ARG A 182 1.75 -12.39 4.16
C ARG A 182 1.00 -13.48 4.93
N GLN A 183 1.49 -13.88 6.10
CA GLN A 183 0.89 -14.99 6.87
C GLN A 183 -0.43 -14.59 7.54
N TYR A 184 -0.51 -13.37 8.07
CA TYR A 184 -1.61 -12.93 8.93
C TYR A 184 -2.46 -11.81 8.31
N GLY A 185 -2.15 -11.35 7.09
CA GLY A 185 -2.90 -10.30 6.41
C GLY A 185 -2.86 -8.96 7.15
N ILE A 186 -1.77 -8.68 7.88
CA ILE A 186 -1.64 -7.47 8.68
C ILE A 186 -1.31 -6.30 7.75
N GLU A 187 -2.33 -5.58 7.31
CA GLU A 187 -2.17 -4.31 6.61
C GLU A 187 -2.61 -3.16 7.50
N VAL A 188 -1.68 -2.30 7.85
CA VAL A 188 -1.95 -0.97 8.36
C VAL A 188 -1.27 -0.03 7.39
N SER A 189 -1.91 1.11 7.12
CA SER A 189 -1.43 2.16 6.23
C SER A 189 -0.05 2.70 6.69
N GLU A 190 1.00 1.92 6.46
CA GLU A 190 2.39 2.36 6.57
C GLU A 190 2.72 3.08 5.26
N ASP A 191 3.26 4.29 5.37
CA ASP A 191 3.95 4.93 4.24
C ASP A 191 5.26 4.16 4.03
N GLU A 192 5.20 3.02 3.34
CA GLU A 192 6.39 2.37 2.85
C GLU A 192 6.97 3.27 1.75
N PRO A 193 8.22 3.75 1.87
CA PRO A 193 8.85 4.54 0.82
C PRO A 193 9.16 3.59 -0.35
N THR A 194 8.14 3.25 -1.13
CA THR A 194 8.33 2.72 -2.47
C THR A 194 9.11 3.76 -3.25
N SER A 195 10.22 3.33 -3.87
CA SER A 195 10.99 4.15 -4.80
C SER A 195 10.04 4.90 -5.74
N ALA A 196 9.92 6.21 -5.50
CA ALA A 196 9.07 7.14 -6.23
C ALA A 196 7.62 6.66 -6.45
N ASN A 197 6.75 6.87 -5.46
CA ASN A 197 5.41 7.31 -5.86
C ASN A 197 5.60 8.66 -6.57
N PRO A 198 5.19 8.82 -7.85
CA PRO A 198 5.10 10.15 -8.41
C PRO A 198 4.16 10.93 -7.49
N SER A 199 4.69 12.01 -6.92
CA SER A 199 3.89 12.98 -6.18
C SER A 199 2.64 13.24 -7.00
N ILE A 200 1.46 12.99 -6.44
CA ILE A 200 0.21 13.42 -7.08
C ILE A 200 0.13 14.93 -6.84
N ASP A 201 1.00 15.66 -7.51
CA ASP A 201 1.01 17.13 -7.58
C ASP A 201 -0.06 17.56 -8.58
N ASN A 202 -1.33 17.22 -8.30
CA ASN A 202 -2.55 17.86 -8.82
C ASN A 202 -3.79 17.04 -8.43
N VAL A 203 -4.17 17.09 -7.15
CA VAL A 203 -5.59 16.91 -6.82
C VAL A 203 -6.19 18.32 -6.75
N SER A 204 -6.88 18.72 -7.81
CA SER A 204 -7.68 19.95 -7.81
C SER A 204 -8.67 19.91 -6.63
N PRO A 205 -8.89 21.02 -5.90
CA PRO A 205 -9.85 21.06 -4.80
C PRO A 205 -11.23 20.61 -5.29
N TYR A 206 -11.83 19.66 -4.58
CA TYR A 206 -13.16 19.16 -4.90
C TYR A 206 -14.20 20.25 -4.64
N GLU A 207 -14.71 20.89 -5.70
CA GLU A 207 -15.86 21.79 -5.60
C GLU A 207 -17.12 20.95 -5.38
N ARG A 208 -17.75 21.13 -4.21
CA ARG A 208 -19.02 20.49 -3.89
C ARG A 208 -20.12 21.11 -4.75
N ARG A 209 -20.62 20.37 -5.76
CA ARG A 209 -21.81 20.77 -6.53
C ARG A 209 -23.07 20.28 -5.79
N ASP A 210 -24.02 21.18 -5.58
CA ASP A 210 -25.34 20.85 -5.05
C ASP A 210 -26.17 20.19 -6.17
N ILE A 211 -26.51 18.90 -5.99
CA ILE A 211 -27.26 18.11 -6.96
C ILE A 211 -28.69 17.93 -6.43
N THR A 212 -29.45 19.03 -6.36
CA THR A 212 -30.88 18.99 -5.97
C THR A 212 -31.83 19.23 -7.13
N ALA A 213 -31.34 19.59 -8.32
CA ALA A 213 -32.18 19.78 -9.51
C ALA A 213 -32.18 18.58 -10.47
N GLU A 214 -31.16 17.71 -10.45
CA GLU A 214 -31.07 16.55 -11.36
C GLU A 214 -31.79 15.30 -10.80
N SER A 215 -32.03 15.22 -9.49
CA SER A 215 -32.78 14.13 -8.86
C SER A 215 -34.26 14.11 -9.26
N ASP A 216 -34.85 15.29 -9.48
CA ASP A 216 -36.27 15.41 -9.83
C ASP A 216 -36.52 15.08 -11.31
N ALA A 217 -35.53 15.32 -12.19
CA ALA A 217 -35.60 14.92 -13.59
C ALA A 217 -35.42 13.40 -13.77
N ALA A 218 -34.57 12.76 -12.97
CA ALA A 218 -34.36 11.31 -12.99
C ALA A 218 -35.56 10.54 -12.39
N ALA A 219 -36.20 11.09 -11.36
CA ALA A 219 -37.41 10.51 -10.74
C ALA A 219 -38.62 10.52 -11.69
N ALA A 220 -38.74 11.52 -12.57
CA ALA A 220 -39.82 11.59 -13.56
C ALA A 220 -39.66 10.58 -14.72
N ALA A 221 -38.43 10.16 -15.03
CA ALA A 221 -38.14 9.18 -16.08
C ALA A 221 -38.33 7.72 -15.59
N ALA A 222 -38.15 7.45 -14.30
CA ALA A 222 -38.27 6.12 -13.71
C ALA A 222 -39.72 5.62 -13.51
N ALA A 223 -40.73 6.49 -13.62
CA ALA A 223 -42.14 6.14 -13.41
C ALA A 223 -42.83 5.44 -14.60
N LYS A 224 -42.10 5.06 -15.66
CA LYS A 224 -42.70 4.52 -16.91
C LYS A 224 -42.32 3.10 -17.31
N GLN A 225 -41.68 2.29 -16.46
CA GLN A 225 -41.52 0.86 -16.75
C GLN A 225 -41.86 0.01 -15.52
N GLY A 226 -42.96 -0.72 -15.63
CA GLY A 226 -43.48 -1.61 -14.61
C GLY A 226 -42.70 -2.93 -14.53
N ASN A 227 -42.49 -3.33 -13.28
CA ASN A 227 -42.53 -4.69 -12.72
C ASN A 227 -42.24 -5.89 -13.67
N GLN A 228 -41.05 -6.48 -13.54
CA GLN A 228 -40.85 -7.94 -13.66
C GLN A 228 -39.78 -8.44 -12.67
N PRO A 229 -39.87 -9.71 -12.20
CA PRO A 229 -39.19 -10.18 -11.00
C PRO A 229 -37.76 -10.69 -11.25
N LEU A 230 -36.95 -10.62 -10.19
CA LEU A 230 -35.56 -11.08 -10.10
C LEU A 230 -35.38 -12.58 -10.44
N PRO A 231 -34.27 -12.93 -11.11
CA PRO A 231 -33.56 -14.17 -10.84
C PRO A 231 -32.15 -13.94 -10.28
N ASP A 232 -31.78 -14.91 -9.45
CA ASP A 232 -30.59 -15.13 -8.64
C ASP A 232 -29.27 -15.10 -9.45
N GLY A 233 -28.22 -14.48 -8.89
CA GLY A 233 -26.88 -14.44 -9.49
C GLY A 233 -25.98 -13.33 -8.96
N SER A 234 -24.84 -13.72 -8.38
CA SER A 234 -23.79 -12.93 -7.70
C SER A 234 -23.36 -11.60 -8.38
N PRO A 235 -22.96 -10.56 -7.63
CA PRO A 235 -22.52 -9.29 -8.21
C PRO A 235 -21.15 -9.42 -8.92
N GLU A 236 -21.17 -9.11 -10.21
CA GLU A 236 -20.04 -9.03 -11.13
C GLU A 236 -19.12 -7.84 -10.76
N GLN A 237 -17.82 -8.11 -10.61
CA GLN A 237 -16.80 -7.10 -10.30
C GLN A 237 -16.56 -6.21 -11.53
N ALA A 238 -16.54 -4.89 -11.35
CA ALA A 238 -16.21 -3.96 -12.42
C ALA A 238 -14.77 -4.17 -12.93
N PRO A 239 -14.51 -4.06 -14.25
CA PRO A 239 -13.21 -4.37 -14.85
C PRO A 239 -12.12 -3.43 -14.35
N THR A 240 -10.95 -3.99 -14.10
CA THR A 240 -9.78 -3.25 -13.58
C THR A 240 -9.27 -2.23 -14.62
N PRO A 241 -8.56 -1.16 -14.21
CA PRO A 241 -8.05 -0.14 -15.13
C PRO A 241 -7.12 -0.67 -16.23
N VAL A 242 -6.47 -1.81 -16.01
CA VAL A 242 -5.60 -2.47 -17.00
C VAL A 242 -6.44 -3.20 -18.05
N GLU A 243 -7.52 -3.86 -17.65
CA GLU A 243 -8.44 -4.54 -18.56
C GLU A 243 -9.17 -3.54 -19.46
N GLN A 244 -9.54 -2.38 -18.92
CA GLN A 244 -10.11 -1.27 -19.69
C GLN A 244 -9.10 -0.75 -20.73
N ALA A 245 -7.85 -0.50 -20.32
CA ALA A 245 -6.80 -0.02 -21.24
C ALA A 245 -6.48 -1.02 -22.37
N LEU A 246 -6.52 -2.32 -22.09
CA LEU A 246 -6.34 -3.37 -23.09
C LEU A 246 -7.54 -3.46 -24.06
N ALA A 247 -8.76 -3.28 -23.56
CA ALA A 247 -9.96 -3.22 -24.40
C ALA A 247 -9.93 -2.01 -25.34
N ASP A 248 -9.55 -0.83 -24.82
CA ASP A 248 -9.39 0.39 -25.61
C ASP A 248 -8.31 0.24 -26.68
N MET A 249 -7.20 -0.40 -26.35
CA MET A 249 -6.11 -0.64 -27.29
C MET A 249 -6.59 -1.50 -28.46
N LYS A 250 -7.33 -2.58 -28.17
CA LYS A 250 -7.90 -3.45 -29.20
C LYS A 250 -8.92 -2.71 -30.08
N SER A 251 -9.71 -1.82 -29.49
CA SER A 251 -10.66 -0.98 -30.23
C SER A 251 -9.94 -0.03 -31.20
N LYS A 252 -8.89 0.66 -30.73
CA LYS A 252 -8.13 1.61 -31.55
C LYS A 252 -7.32 0.93 -32.66
N PHE A 253 -6.80 -0.28 -32.43
CA PHE A 253 -6.16 -1.05 -33.50
C PHE A 253 -7.12 -1.34 -34.66
N LYS A 254 -8.39 -1.62 -34.33
CA LYS A 254 -9.44 -1.79 -35.33
C LYS A 254 -9.71 -0.48 -36.10
N GLN A 255 -9.69 0.66 -35.43
CA GLN A 255 -9.90 1.98 -36.07
C GLN A 255 -8.72 2.39 -36.97
N LEU A 256 -7.49 2.04 -36.58
CA LEU A 256 -6.30 2.22 -37.40
C LEU A 256 -6.22 1.24 -38.57
N GLY A 257 -7.06 0.21 -38.60
CA GLY A 257 -7.08 -0.82 -39.65
C GLY A 257 -6.05 -1.93 -39.46
N ILE A 258 -5.37 -1.97 -38.31
CA ILE A 258 -4.32 -2.95 -37.99
C ILE A 258 -4.98 -4.14 -37.28
N THR A 259 -5.37 -5.16 -38.05
CA THR A 259 -6.15 -6.29 -37.55
C THR A 259 -5.31 -7.54 -37.31
N GLU A 260 -4.17 -7.67 -38.00
CA GLU A 260 -3.26 -8.81 -37.90
C GLU A 260 -2.33 -8.72 -36.68
N ARG A 261 -2.06 -9.87 -36.06
CA ARG A 261 -1.29 -9.94 -34.81
C ARG A 261 0.18 -9.54 -34.98
N ASP A 262 0.78 -9.88 -36.11
CA ASP A 262 2.17 -9.54 -36.38
C ASP A 262 2.35 -8.04 -36.65
N ASP A 263 1.37 -7.40 -37.30
CA ASP A 263 1.36 -5.96 -37.55
C ASP A 263 1.10 -5.16 -36.26
N GLN A 264 0.23 -5.66 -35.37
CA GLN A 264 0.03 -5.08 -34.04
C GLN A 264 1.33 -5.14 -33.22
N ARG A 265 2.06 -6.27 -33.28
CA ARG A 265 3.34 -6.42 -32.58
C ARG A 265 4.41 -5.48 -33.13
N ALA A 266 4.49 -5.34 -34.46
CA ALA A 266 5.40 -4.42 -35.11
C ALA A 266 5.12 -2.96 -34.71
N TYR A 267 3.85 -2.55 -34.73
CA TYR A 267 3.42 -1.21 -34.34
C TYR A 267 3.78 -0.88 -32.87
N ILE A 268 3.56 -1.82 -31.94
CA ILE A 268 3.91 -1.64 -30.53
C ILE A 268 5.44 -1.53 -30.37
N GLN A 269 6.21 -2.34 -31.10
CA GLN A 269 7.67 -2.32 -31.02
C GLN A 269 8.26 -1.03 -31.58
N GLU A 270 7.69 -0.49 -32.66
CA GLU A 270 8.13 0.75 -33.29
C GLU A 270 7.83 1.98 -32.42
N HIS A 271 6.61 2.07 -31.89
CA HIS A 271 6.11 3.29 -31.25
C HIS A 271 6.21 3.29 -29.71
N ALA A 272 6.18 2.14 -29.05
CA ALA A 272 6.21 2.07 -27.58
C ALA A 272 7.52 1.49 -27.00
N LYS A 273 8.31 0.74 -27.78
CA LYS A 273 9.59 0.12 -27.36
C LYS A 273 9.54 -0.44 -25.92
N PRO A 274 8.60 -1.37 -25.63
CA PRO A 274 8.38 -1.84 -24.27
C PRO A 274 9.64 -2.50 -23.69
N LYS A 275 9.94 -2.24 -22.42
CA LYS A 275 11.16 -2.73 -21.76
C LYS A 275 11.00 -4.12 -21.11
N ALA A 276 9.79 -4.68 -21.09
CA ALA A 276 9.47 -5.98 -20.50
C ALA A 276 8.36 -6.71 -21.29
N ASP A 277 8.25 -8.03 -21.11
CA ASP A 277 7.29 -8.91 -21.81
C ASP A 277 5.81 -8.65 -21.44
N ALA A 278 5.55 -8.00 -20.30
CA ALA A 278 4.20 -7.61 -19.88
C ALA A 278 4.10 -6.07 -19.76
N PRO A 279 3.25 -5.40 -20.57
CA PRO A 279 3.17 -3.95 -20.57
C PRO A 279 2.49 -3.41 -19.30
N THR A 280 3.10 -2.40 -18.68
CA THR A 280 2.55 -1.70 -17.52
C THR A 280 1.40 -0.76 -17.93
N LEU A 281 0.53 -0.38 -16.98
CA LEU A 281 -0.58 0.56 -17.24
C LEU A 281 -0.09 1.90 -17.82
N ALA A 282 1.09 2.36 -17.42
CA ALA A 282 1.70 3.59 -17.94
C ALA A 282 2.13 3.43 -19.41
N GLU A 283 2.71 2.29 -19.77
CA GLU A 283 3.08 1.98 -21.16
C GLU A 283 1.85 1.82 -22.05
N LEU A 284 0.79 1.18 -21.55
CA LEU A 284 -0.50 1.07 -22.26
C LEU A 284 -1.15 2.45 -22.49
N LYS A 285 -1.18 3.31 -21.48
CA LYS A 285 -1.69 4.69 -21.64
C LYS A 285 -0.84 5.52 -22.59
N GLY A 286 0.48 5.35 -22.57
CA GLY A 286 1.39 5.99 -23.53
C GLY A 286 1.10 5.56 -24.98
N LEU A 287 0.96 4.25 -25.20
CA LEU A 287 0.61 3.70 -26.51
C LEU A 287 -0.77 4.19 -26.99
N LEU A 288 -1.78 4.19 -26.12
CA LEU A 288 -3.13 4.67 -26.44
C LEU A 288 -3.12 6.13 -26.93
N LYS A 289 -2.28 6.98 -26.34
CA LYS A 289 -2.13 8.39 -26.74
C LYS A 289 -1.48 8.54 -28.11
N ILE A 290 -0.50 7.69 -28.44
CA ILE A 290 0.11 7.66 -29.77
C ILE A 290 -0.91 7.19 -30.82
N MET A 291 -1.71 6.17 -30.49
CA MET A 291 -2.78 5.71 -31.36
C MET A 291 -3.83 6.79 -31.62
N ASP A 292 -4.19 7.59 -30.61
CA ASP A 292 -5.10 8.74 -30.79
C ASP A 292 -4.51 9.80 -31.72
N MET A 293 -3.21 10.07 -31.61
CA MET A 293 -2.52 11.01 -32.49
C MET A 293 -2.55 10.54 -33.95
N HIS A 294 -2.27 9.26 -34.21
CA HIS A 294 -2.31 8.71 -35.57
C HIS A 294 -3.73 8.63 -36.12
N LEU A 295 -4.75 8.38 -35.27
CA LEU A 295 -6.16 8.45 -35.69
C LEU A 295 -6.56 9.88 -36.06
N ALA A 296 -6.09 10.88 -35.31
CA ALA A 296 -6.33 12.28 -35.62
C ALA A 296 -5.61 12.71 -36.91
N GLU A 297 -4.38 12.27 -37.14
CA GLU A 297 -3.63 12.52 -38.38
C GLU A 297 -4.32 11.87 -39.59
N LYS A 298 -4.82 10.65 -39.45
CA LYS A 298 -5.61 9.97 -40.50
C LYS A 298 -6.89 10.73 -40.83
N ALA A 299 -7.63 11.18 -39.81
CA ALA A 299 -8.83 11.98 -40.01
C ALA A 299 -8.53 13.35 -40.66
N ALA A 300 -7.42 13.99 -40.31
CA ALA A 300 -6.98 15.24 -40.92
C ALA A 300 -6.52 15.07 -42.39
N GLN A 301 -5.88 13.94 -42.73
CA GLN A 301 -5.53 13.61 -44.11
C GLN A 301 -6.75 13.26 -44.97
N GLU A 302 -7.74 12.58 -44.40
CA GLU A 302 -9.01 12.30 -45.07
C GLU A 302 -9.80 13.61 -45.33
N GLN A 303 -9.77 14.58 -44.41
CA GLN A 303 -10.35 15.91 -44.62
C GLN A 303 -9.59 16.75 -45.66
N ALA A 304 -8.26 16.70 -45.67
CA ALA A 304 -7.43 17.44 -46.64
C ALA A 304 -7.57 16.90 -48.07
N ASN A 305 -7.86 15.61 -48.25
CA ASN A 305 -8.16 15.02 -49.56
C ASN A 305 -9.57 15.33 -50.07
N ASP A 306 -10.51 15.73 -49.20
CA ASP A 306 -11.88 16.10 -49.55
C ASP A 306 -12.03 17.60 -49.89
N GLU A 307 -11.02 18.43 -49.54
CA GLU A 307 -10.99 19.88 -49.79
C GLU A 307 -10.15 20.32 -51.01
N LEU A 308 -9.66 19.40 -51.85
CA LEU A 308 -9.07 19.73 -53.15
C LEU A 308 -10.15 19.74 -54.25
N PRO A 309 -10.62 20.91 -54.73
CA PRO A 309 -11.41 20.97 -55.96
C PRO A 309 -10.48 20.69 -57.15
N ILE A 310 -11.00 19.91 -58.10
CA ILE A 310 -10.42 19.63 -59.42
C ILE A 310 -9.93 20.92 -60.10
#